data_AF-A0A9D3X885-F1
#
_entry.id   AF-A0A9D3X885-F1
#
_cell.length_a   1.000
_cell.length_b   1.000
_cell.length_c   1.000
_cell.angle_alpha   90.00
_cell.angle_beta   90.00
_cell.angle_gamma   90.00
#
_symmetry.space_group_name_H-M   'P 1'
#
loop_
_entity.id
_entity.type
_entity.pdbx_description
1 polymer ?
#
loop_
_entity_poly.entity_id
_entity_poly.type
_entity_poly.pdbx_seq_one_letter_code
_entity_poly.pdbx_strand_id
1 'polypeptide(L)'
;MELLRFSLILIQSWLNPVQFLSRVFTNSLVFGTSDRVYEKLRDLEEGIQALMRELEDGSLRGFQVLRPTYDKFDINLRNEDALLKNYGLLSCFKKDLHKVETYLKLMKCRRFGESNCTI
;
A
#
# COMPACT_ATOMS: atom_id res chain seq x y z
N MET A 1 3.24 7.79 -14.94
CA MET A 1 2.56 8.56 -13.86
C MET A 1 1.39 7.80 -13.27
N GLU A 2 0.47 7.26 -14.07
CA GLU A 2 -0.68 6.50 -13.55
C GLU A 2 -0.32 5.32 -12.64
N LEU A 3 0.69 4.51 -13.01
CA LEU A 3 1.14 3.38 -12.18
C LEU A 3 1.68 3.83 -10.81
N LEU A 4 2.40 4.96 -10.74
CA LEU A 4 2.85 5.54 -9.45
C LEU A 4 1.65 6.02 -8.63
N ARG A 5 0.66 6.64 -9.27
CA ARG A 5 -0.58 7.08 -8.61
C ARG A 5 -1.37 5.92 -8.06
N PHE A 6 -1.57 4.85 -8.83
CA PHE A 6 -2.23 3.64 -8.35
C PHE A 6 -1.45 2.99 -7.20
N SER A 7 -0.11 2.98 -7.29
CA SER A 7 0.74 2.49 -6.20
C SER A 7 0.53 3.29 -4.92
N LEU A 8 0.53 4.62 -5.02
CA LEU A 8 0.32 5.52 -3.89
C LEU A 8 -1.04 5.29 -3.21
N ILE A 9 -2.11 5.18 -3.99
CA ILE A 9 -3.47 4.95 -3.48
C ILE A 9 -3.56 3.62 -2.74
N LEU A 10 -2.96 2.55 -3.28
CA LEU A 10 -2.94 1.25 -2.62
C LEU A 10 -2.19 1.34 -1.28
N ILE A 11 -1.01 1.97 -1.26
CA ILE A 11 -0.23 2.14 -0.02
C ILE A 11 -1.02 2.94 1.03
N GLN A 12 -1.59 4.08 0.65
CA GLN A 12 -2.41 4.90 1.54
C GLN A 12 -3.64 4.15 2.07
N SER A 13 -4.24 3.28 1.25
CA SER A 13 -5.39 2.45 1.66
C SER A 13 -5.03 1.40 2.71
N TRP A 14 -3.75 1.04 2.86
CA TRP A 14 -3.31 0.02 3.81
C TRP A 14 -2.78 0.58 5.14
N LEU A 15 -2.54 1.90 5.24
CA LEU A 15 -2.04 2.52 6.48
C LEU A 15 -2.97 2.27 7.68
N ASN A 16 -4.27 2.59 7.54
CA ASN A 16 -5.25 2.41 8.62
C ASN A 16 -5.48 0.92 8.96
N PRO A 17 -5.72 0.02 7.99
CA PRO A 17 -5.85 -1.41 8.28
C PRO A 17 -4.63 -2.03 8.96
N VAL A 18 -3.40 -1.69 8.55
CA VAL A 18 -2.18 -2.27 9.14
C VAL A 18 -1.96 -1.77 10.56
N GLN A 19 -2.19 -0.49 10.86
CA GLN A 19 -2.16 -0.01 12.25
C GLN A 19 -3.14 -0.77 13.12
N PHE A 20 -4.30 -1.13 12.56
CA PHE A 20 -5.31 -1.84 13.31
C PHE A 20 -5.00 -3.34 13.49
N LEU A 21 -4.41 -4.01 12.50
CA LEU A 21 -4.00 -5.42 12.60
C LEU A 21 -3.04 -5.68 13.78
N SER A 22 -2.20 -4.69 14.13
CA SER A 22 -1.36 -4.73 15.34
C SER A 22 -2.17 -4.99 16.61
N ARG A 23 -3.40 -4.48 16.69
CA ARG A 23 -4.27 -4.54 17.87
C ARG A 23 -5.07 -5.84 17.96
N VAL A 24 -5.29 -6.51 16.83
CA VAL A 24 -6.10 -7.75 16.75
C VAL A 24 -5.28 -8.99 17.02
N PHE A 25 -4.06 -9.03 16.48
CA PHE A 25 -3.17 -10.16 16.70
C PHE A 25 -2.42 -9.93 18.01
N THR A 26 -2.99 -10.40 19.11
CA THR A 26 -2.41 -10.36 20.46
C THR A 26 -1.12 -11.20 20.61
N ASN A 27 -0.68 -11.89 19.56
CA ASN A 27 0.60 -12.59 19.52
C ASN A 27 1.75 -11.57 19.39
N SER A 28 2.67 -11.58 20.36
CA SER A 28 3.82 -10.65 20.45
C SER A 28 4.69 -10.60 19.19
N LEU A 29 4.80 -11.71 18.45
CA LEU A 29 5.49 -11.77 17.16
C LEU A 29 4.82 -10.92 16.06
N VAL A 30 3.49 -10.83 16.06
CA VAL A 30 2.73 -10.11 15.03
C VAL A 30 2.65 -8.62 15.35
N PHE A 31 2.56 -8.26 16.64
CA PHE A 31 2.54 -6.87 17.10
C PHE A 31 3.76 -6.08 16.59
N GLY A 32 4.98 -6.56 16.90
CA GLY A 32 6.22 -5.90 16.46
C GLY A 32 6.46 -5.95 14.95
N THR A 33 5.84 -6.90 14.25
CA THR A 33 5.88 -6.97 12.78
C THR A 33 4.97 -5.92 12.16
N SER A 34 3.78 -5.71 12.72
CA SER A 34 2.78 -4.77 12.19
C SER A 34 3.27 -3.32 12.23
N ASP A 35 3.91 -2.90 13.33
CA ASP A 35 4.48 -1.55 13.44
C ASP A 35 5.59 -1.33 12.41
N ARG A 36 6.49 -2.32 12.25
CA ARG A 36 7.54 -2.26 11.23
C ARG A 36 6.96 -2.20 9.82
N VAL A 37 5.88 -2.91 9.55
CA VAL A 37 5.19 -2.86 8.26
C VAL A 37 4.57 -1.48 8.04
N TYR A 38 3.94 -0.88 9.06
CA TYR A 38 3.40 0.48 8.97
C TYR A 38 4.48 1.50 8.60
N GLU A 39 5.61 1.49 9.31
CA GLU A 39 6.74 2.37 9.01
C GLU A 39 7.25 2.19 7.59
N LYS A 40 7.36 0.93 7.11
CA LYS A 40 7.78 0.66 5.73
C LYS A 40 6.78 1.12 4.67
N LEU A 41 5.47 1.09 4.98
CA LEU A 41 4.45 1.65 4.10
C LEU A 41 4.53 3.17 4.03
N ARG A 42 4.83 3.83 5.16
CA ARG A 42 5.06 5.29 5.23
C ARG A 42 6.31 5.70 4.44
N ASP A 43 7.43 5.00 4.64
CA ASP A 43 8.65 5.20 3.85
C ASP A 43 8.36 5.08 2.34
N LEU A 44 7.56 4.09 1.95
CA LEU A 44 7.22 3.85 0.55
C LEU A 44 6.27 4.92 -0.01
N GLU A 45 5.29 5.39 0.77
CA GLU A 45 4.43 6.52 0.43
C GLU A 45 5.26 7.76 0.10
N GLU A 46 6.18 8.12 0.99
CA GLU A 46 7.06 9.28 0.84
C GLU A 46 7.98 9.15 -0.39
N GLY A 47 8.56 7.96 -0.59
CA GLY A 47 9.39 7.66 -1.75
C GLY A 47 8.63 7.77 -3.08
N ILE A 48 7.39 7.28 -3.15
CA ILE A 48 6.54 7.39 -4.34
C ILE A 48 6.18 8.86 -4.60
N GLN A 49 5.82 9.63 -3.56
CA GLN A 49 5.51 11.06 -3.69
C GLN A 49 6.71 11.89 -4.14
N ALA A 50 7.91 11.57 -3.65
CA ALA A 50 9.15 12.21 -4.10
C ALA A 50 9.41 11.89 -5.58
N LEU A 51 9.32 10.60 -5.97
CA LEU A 51 9.49 10.18 -7.36
C LEU A 51 8.46 10.84 -8.29
N MET A 52 7.21 10.98 -7.85
CA MET A 52 6.19 11.66 -8.64
C MET A 52 6.53 13.14 -8.87
N ARG A 53 7.02 13.85 -7.84
CA ARG A 53 7.45 15.26 -7.94
C ARG A 53 8.59 15.43 -8.95
N GLU A 54 9.62 14.58 -8.88
CA GLU A 54 10.75 14.60 -9.82
C GLU A 54 10.32 14.31 -11.27
N LEU A 55 9.29 13.49 -11.47
CA LEU A 55 8.83 13.10 -12.80
C LEU A 55 7.75 14.02 -13.41
N GLU A 56 7.19 14.98 -12.64
CA GLU A 56 6.05 15.85 -13.02
C GLU A 56 6.44 17.27 -13.48
N ASP A 57 7.72 17.55 -13.75
CA ASP A 57 8.25 18.88 -14.14
C ASP A 57 7.69 19.43 -15.48
N GLY A 58 6.39 19.77 -15.50
CA GLY A 58 5.71 20.42 -16.64
C GLY A 58 4.19 20.23 -16.77
N SER A 59 3.49 19.43 -15.96
CA SER A 59 2.01 19.27 -16.11
C SER A 59 1.26 19.29 -14.78
N LEU A 60 0.83 20.48 -14.39
CA LEU A 60 -0.11 20.74 -13.29
C LEU A 60 -1.54 20.30 -13.67
N ARG A 61 -1.76 19.01 -13.97
CA ARG A 61 -3.14 18.50 -14.02
C ARG A 61 -3.57 18.05 -12.63
N GLY A 62 -4.50 18.83 -12.09
CA GLY A 62 -5.07 18.73 -10.75
C GLY A 62 -5.30 17.29 -10.28
N PHE A 63 -4.84 17.07 -9.05
CA PHE A 63 -4.89 15.82 -8.32
C PHE A 63 -6.33 15.52 -7.91
N GLN A 64 -6.95 14.49 -8.48
CA GLN A 64 -8.13 13.88 -7.86
C GLN A 64 -7.66 12.95 -6.75
N VAL A 65 -7.94 13.34 -5.51
CA VAL A 65 -7.78 12.49 -4.32
C VAL A 65 -8.73 11.31 -4.47
N LEU A 66 -8.22 10.20 -5.00
CA LEU A 66 -8.95 8.93 -4.98
C LEU A 66 -9.01 8.47 -3.52
N ARG A 67 -10.22 8.44 -2.97
CA ARG A 67 -10.45 8.08 -1.58
C ARG A 67 -9.96 6.65 -1.32
N PRO A 68 -9.16 6.42 -0.27
CA PRO A 68 -8.70 5.08 0.07
C PRO A 68 -9.87 4.12 0.32
N THR A 69 -9.85 2.93 -0.29
CA THR A 69 -11.01 2.01 -0.32
C THR A 69 -11.28 1.33 1.03
N TYR A 70 -10.27 1.24 1.89
CA TYR A 70 -10.36 0.51 3.17
C TYR A 70 -10.59 1.40 4.40
N ASP A 71 -10.84 2.70 4.21
CA ASP A 71 -10.98 3.69 5.29
C ASP A 71 -12.18 3.40 6.24
N LYS A 72 -13.10 2.52 5.83
CA LYS A 72 -14.31 2.12 6.56
C LYS A 72 -14.31 0.67 7.02
N PHE A 73 -13.15 0.00 7.13
CA PHE A 73 -13.14 -1.37 7.64
C PHE A 73 -13.59 -1.34 9.11
N ASP A 74 -14.85 -1.69 9.35
CA ASP A 74 -15.51 -1.58 10.65
C ASP A 74 -15.05 -2.73 11.54
N ILE A 75 -14.27 -2.41 12.58
CA ILE A 75 -13.64 -3.41 13.42
C ILE A 75 -14.26 -3.54 14.82
N ASN A 76 -15.57 -3.66 14.86
CA ASN A 76 -16.27 -4.20 16.02
C ASN A 76 -16.58 -5.70 15.80
N LEU A 77 -15.57 -6.58 15.92
CA LEU A 77 -15.77 -8.02 15.71
C LEU A 77 -15.18 -8.85 16.84
N ARG A 78 -15.98 -9.01 17.90
CA ARG A 78 -15.74 -9.89 19.05
C ARG A 78 -16.35 -11.29 18.82
N ASN A 79 -16.25 -11.84 17.61
CA ASN A 79 -16.92 -13.09 17.21
C ASN A 79 -16.05 -13.96 16.27
N GLU A 80 -16.32 -15.26 16.15
CA GLU A 80 -15.54 -16.24 15.34
C GLU A 80 -15.37 -15.83 13.86
N ASP A 81 -16.30 -15.05 13.30
CA ASP A 81 -16.20 -14.44 11.96
C ASP A 81 -15.02 -13.46 11.79
N ALA A 82 -14.42 -13.01 12.90
CA ALA A 82 -13.27 -12.11 12.88
C ALA A 82 -12.05 -12.77 12.23
N LEU A 83 -11.81 -14.07 12.47
CA LEU A 83 -10.63 -14.75 11.94
C LEU A 83 -10.67 -14.82 10.40
N LEU A 84 -11.83 -15.18 9.83
CA LEU A 84 -12.00 -15.26 8.37
C LEU A 84 -11.93 -13.89 7.71
N LYS A 85 -12.50 -12.86 8.34
CA LYS A 85 -12.41 -11.47 7.87
C LYS A 85 -10.97 -10.93 7.93
N ASN A 86 -10.24 -11.22 9.00
CA ASN A 86 -8.82 -10.86 9.14
C ASN A 86 -7.96 -11.58 8.09
N TYR A 87 -8.21 -12.87 7.85
CA TYR A 87 -7.55 -13.62 6.78
C TYR A 87 -7.84 -13.02 5.40
N GLY A 88 -9.10 -12.67 5.13
CA GLY A 88 -9.48 -11.98 3.89
C GLY A 88 -8.74 -10.65 3.72
N LEU A 89 -8.65 -9.85 4.78
CA LEU A 89 -7.92 -8.59 4.79
C LEU A 89 -6.42 -8.79 4.52
N LEU A 90 -5.77 -9.75 5.17
CA LEU A 90 -4.35 -10.09 4.91
C LEU A 90 -4.12 -10.61 3.48
N SER A 91 -5.06 -11.37 2.94
CA SER A 91 -5.00 -11.84 1.54
C SER A 91 -5.07 -10.68 0.55
N CYS A 92 -5.94 -9.70 0.81
CA CYS A 92 -6.00 -8.46 0.04
C CYS A 92 -4.71 -7.65 0.18
N PHE A 93 -4.17 -7.52 1.40
CA PHE A 93 -2.90 -6.83 1.65
C PHE A 93 -1.77 -7.40 0.80
N LYS A 94 -1.61 -8.73 0.82
CA LYS A 94 -0.62 -9.44 0.00
C LYS A 94 -0.80 -9.14 -1.49
N LYS A 95 -2.04 -9.25 -1.99
CA LYS A 95 -2.35 -9.04 -3.42
C LYS A 95 -2.06 -7.61 -3.86
N ASP A 96 -2.43 -6.63 -3.04
CA ASP A 96 -2.24 -5.23 -3.39
C ASP A 96 -0.79 -4.79 -3.30
N LEU A 97 -0.03 -5.26 -2.31
CA LEU A 97 1.42 -5.00 -2.28
C LEU A 97 2.15 -5.65 -3.45
N HIS A 98 1.74 -6.85 -3.89
CA HIS A 98 2.27 -7.44 -5.11
C HIS A 98 1.98 -6.56 -6.34
N LYS A 99 0.77 -5.99 -6.46
CA LYS A 99 0.47 -5.02 -7.53
C LYS A 99 1.37 -3.79 -7.44
N VAL A 100 1.56 -3.22 -6.26
CA VAL A 100 2.47 -2.07 -6.04
C VAL A 100 3.87 -2.41 -6.54
N GLU A 101 4.42 -3.56 -6.13
CA GLU A 101 5.74 -4.01 -6.60
C GLU A 101 5.81 -4.09 -8.13
N THR A 102 4.82 -4.75 -8.77
CA THR A 102 4.74 -4.84 -10.22
C THR A 102 4.68 -3.46 -10.88
N TYR A 103 3.86 -2.55 -10.35
CA TYR A 103 3.71 -1.20 -10.89
C TYR A 103 4.99 -0.37 -10.77
N LEU A 104 5.69 -0.47 -9.64
CA LEU A 104 6.96 0.22 -9.43
C LEU A 104 8.05 -0.34 -10.35
N LYS A 105 8.15 -1.67 -10.50
CA LYS A 105 9.06 -2.32 -11.46
C LYS A 105 8.79 -1.82 -12.89
N LEU A 106 7.54 -1.85 -13.33
CA LEU A 106 7.16 -1.35 -14.66
C LEU A 106 7.48 0.14 -14.84
N MET A 107 7.27 0.96 -13.82
CA MET A 107 7.61 2.39 -13.87
C MET A 107 9.12 2.59 -14.01
N LYS A 108 9.92 1.82 -13.27
CA LYS A 108 11.38 1.85 -13.36
C LYS A 108 11.84 1.49 -14.77
N CYS A 109 11.35 0.39 -15.32
CA CYS A 109 11.65 -0.06 -16.69
C CYS A 109 11.30 1.00 -17.74
N ARG A 110 10.09 1.57 -17.65
CA ARG A 110 9.59 2.56 -18.63
C ARG A 110 10.32 3.90 -18.58
N ARG A 111 10.77 4.34 -17.40
CA ARG A 111 11.38 5.68 -17.24
C ARG A 111 12.90 5.68 -17.27
N PHE A 112 13.54 4.61 -16.80
CA PHE A 112 15.00 4.55 -16.68
C PHE A 112 15.67 3.57 -17.65
N GLY A 113 14.91 2.92 -18.53
CA GLY A 113 15.47 2.16 -19.66
C GLY A 113 16.27 0.93 -19.26
N GLU A 114 15.91 0.24 -18.17
CA GLU A 114 16.53 -1.05 -17.83
C GLU A 114 16.17 -2.09 -18.91
N SER A 115 17.17 -2.54 -19.68
CA SER A 115 17.00 -3.42 -20.84
C SER A 115 16.67 -4.88 -20.50
N ASN A 116 16.73 -5.26 -19.22
CA ASN A 116 16.52 -6.63 -18.73
C ASN A 116 15.27 -6.75 -17.84
N CYS A 117 14.18 -6.05 -18.19
CA CYS A 117 12.93 -6.17 -17.45
C CYS A 117 12.15 -7.43 -17.85
N THR A 118 12.45 -8.56 -17.19
CA THR A 118 11.55 -9.72 -17.15
C THR A 118 10.42 -9.42 -16.16
N ILE A 119 9.18 -9.41 -16.66
CA ILE A 119 7.94 -9.24 -15.88
C ILE A 119 7.56 -10.57 -15.24
#